data_AF-A0A6L7W6B3-F1
#
_entry.id   AF-A0A6L7W6B3-F1
#
_cell.length_a   1.000
_cell.length_b   1.000
_cell.length_c   1.000
_cell.angle_alpha   90.00
_cell.angle_beta   90.00
_cell.angle_gamma   90.00
#
_symmetry.space_group_name_H-M   'P 1'
#
loop_
_entity.id
_entity.type
_entity.pdbx_description
1 polymer ?
#
loop_
_entity_poly.entity_id
_entity_poly.type
_entity_poly.pdbx_seq_one_letter_code
_entity_poly.pdbx_strand_id
1 'polypeptide(L)'
;MSNILLDKPDAELHLKTLGFDRVLAYKLWCYRNGLDTGLDKSAAQRQAEIDLLQREVEQRDPDVSPRHNAHRAKFIARIFKGELQDETVSDLLFRIRAIYNNLDGDPDAQQALGGLVLHVEKYGDLMRPARACKRFGHTVVNTYIAALEQLACNHTDWIRPVEDWRPNSYKPAHQFYSLARHLLAQYDVPAFFDTAFLQGSTPQARQEQAWFIHVGMGQNIRTAGVPMRITKRMAHLLLQEKRSYHTVVQCLRKVQYVAYGGNPKSAWEIAHGPLGEGFENEDFWETVVHFLANQAFLERSYINPIIDYIRNQKFTPQRMPQPDGTEIEGPPPHPNFCMKGRSINKLLRQVDVWHQELTGLEDVELEIWASSGFREFEHVALDPRLKRNIQWTVHELITSQQLYAEGRIMHHCAGSYAKRCAAGERSLWSLRALDLDAAEENQVQEHVLTIAVNNKKKAVEQNAGKFNLKPFGKKHLARRRQTGNVYLHLLREAPTIMRLWMNREGLSHG
;
A
#
# COMPACT_ATOMS: atom_id res chain seq x y z
N MET A 1 46.04 10.19 13.46
CA MET A 1 46.76 9.76 14.68
C MET A 1 47.44 10.98 15.25
N SER A 2 47.20 11.34 16.51
CA SER A 2 47.69 12.59 17.10
C SER A 2 49.20 12.54 17.38
N ASN A 3 49.88 13.68 17.31
CA ASN A 3 51.32 13.84 17.65
C ASN A 3 51.70 13.35 19.06
N ILE A 4 50.73 13.04 19.91
CA ILE A 4 50.92 12.60 21.31
C ILE A 4 51.35 11.12 21.41
N LEU A 5 51.06 10.30 20.39
CA LEU A 5 51.34 8.86 20.42
C LEU A 5 52.68 8.47 19.77
N LEU A 6 53.32 9.38 19.02
CA LEU A 6 54.58 9.12 18.32
C LEU A 6 55.73 8.69 19.26
N ASP A 7 55.69 9.12 20.52
CA ASP A 7 56.71 8.81 21.53
C ASP A 7 56.34 7.65 22.47
N LYS A 8 55.21 6.94 22.24
CA LYS A 8 54.69 5.90 23.15
C LYS A 8 54.10 4.68 22.40
N PRO A 9 54.94 3.83 21.77
CA PRO A 9 54.47 2.70 20.95
C PRO A 9 53.65 1.67 21.73
N ASP A 10 53.98 1.45 23.01
CA ASP A 10 53.25 0.52 23.87
C ASP A 10 51.83 0.99 24.20
N ALA A 11 51.61 2.31 24.29
CA ALA A 11 50.29 2.86 24.48
C ALA A 11 49.46 2.74 23.20
N GLU A 12 50.07 2.99 22.03
CA GLU A 12 49.39 2.84 20.74
C GLU A 12 48.92 1.40 20.51
N LEU A 13 49.77 0.41 20.80
CA LEU A 13 49.40 -1.01 20.68
C LEU A 13 48.22 -1.37 21.59
N HIS A 14 48.22 -0.89 22.83
CA HIS A 14 47.13 -1.13 23.79
C HIS A 14 45.80 -0.50 23.36
N LEU A 15 45.83 0.75 22.86
CA LEU A 15 44.64 1.39 22.28
C LEU A 15 44.07 0.61 21.10
N LYS A 16 44.92 0.05 20.23
CA LYS A 16 44.51 -0.82 19.12
C LYS A 16 43.89 -2.13 19.62
N THR A 17 44.47 -2.77 20.64
CA THR A 17 43.92 -3.97 21.27
C THR A 17 42.51 -3.74 21.83
N LEU A 18 42.26 -2.55 22.40
CA LEU A 18 40.94 -2.16 22.91
C LEU A 18 39.99 -1.60 21.81
N GLY A 19 40.44 -1.47 20.56
CA GLY A 19 39.64 -0.98 19.43
C GLY A 19 39.37 0.53 19.43
N PHE A 20 40.21 1.35 20.10
CA PHE A 20 40.06 2.80 20.11
C PHE A 20 40.95 3.49 19.07
N ASP A 21 40.32 4.14 18.10
CA ASP A 21 41.03 4.89 17.04
C ASP A 21 41.51 6.28 17.48
N ARG A 22 41.07 6.74 18.66
CA ARG A 22 41.36 8.09 19.20
C ARG A 22 41.63 8.04 20.70
N VAL A 23 42.71 8.71 21.13
CA VAL A 23 43.08 8.88 22.55
C VAL A 23 41.94 9.47 23.38
N LEU A 24 41.20 10.45 22.83
CA LEU A 24 40.09 11.08 23.54
C LEU A 24 38.95 10.09 23.83
N ALA A 25 38.62 9.20 22.89
CA ALA A 25 37.58 8.19 23.07
C ALA A 25 37.96 7.18 24.17
N TYR A 26 39.23 6.76 24.17
CA TYR A 26 39.80 5.91 25.20
C TYR A 26 39.78 6.57 26.59
N LYS A 27 40.21 7.84 26.71
CA LYS A 27 40.18 8.56 27.99
C LYS A 27 38.76 8.73 28.55
N LEU A 28 37.78 9.00 27.68
CA LEU A 28 36.37 9.08 28.06
C LEU A 28 35.82 7.74 28.53
N TRP A 29 36.20 6.63 27.88
CA TRP A 29 35.84 5.30 28.32
C TRP A 29 36.47 4.96 29.68
N CYS A 30 37.76 5.25 29.88
CA CYS A 30 38.42 5.06 31.18
C CYS A 30 37.72 5.82 32.30
N TYR A 31 37.45 7.12 32.09
CA TYR A 31 36.75 7.97 33.06
C TYR A 31 35.36 7.42 33.42
N ARG A 32 34.58 7.00 32.43
CA ARG A 32 33.23 6.44 32.63
C ARG A 32 33.22 5.15 33.45
N ASN A 33 34.31 4.40 33.37
CA ASN A 33 34.47 3.11 34.05
C ASN A 33 35.31 3.20 35.32
N GLY A 34 35.60 4.41 35.82
CA GLY A 34 36.37 4.61 37.05
C GLY A 34 37.84 4.22 36.95
N LEU A 35 38.37 4.12 35.72
CA LEU A 35 39.76 3.78 35.44
C LEU A 35 40.62 5.04 35.31
N ASP A 36 41.93 4.89 35.53
CA ASP A 36 42.88 5.97 35.30
C ASP A 36 42.85 6.46 33.83
N THR A 37 42.97 7.76 33.61
CA THR A 37 42.91 8.38 32.27
C THR A 37 44.29 8.65 31.67
N GLY A 38 45.37 8.34 32.40
CA GLY A 38 46.75 8.39 31.92
C GLY A 38 47.01 7.47 30.73
N LEU A 39 48.03 7.78 29.93
CA LEU A 39 48.53 6.88 28.87
C LEU A 39 49.64 5.94 29.38
N ASP A 40 50.31 6.33 30.47
CA ASP A 40 51.35 5.54 31.10
C ASP A 40 50.72 4.65 32.16
N LYS A 41 50.41 3.43 31.76
CA LYS A 41 49.74 2.44 32.60
C LYS A 41 50.63 1.24 32.83
N SER A 42 50.63 0.74 34.07
CA SER A 42 51.27 -0.52 34.42
C SER A 42 50.60 -1.70 33.71
N ALA A 43 51.30 -2.84 33.61
CA ALA A 43 50.75 -4.06 33.01
C ALA A 43 49.44 -4.51 33.70
N ALA A 44 49.35 -4.35 35.02
CA ALA A 44 48.15 -4.70 35.78
C ALA A 44 46.95 -3.80 35.43
N GLN A 45 47.17 -2.50 35.24
CA GLN A 45 46.12 -1.57 34.81
C GLN A 45 45.64 -1.89 33.39
N ARG A 46 46.56 -2.20 32.47
CA ARG A 46 46.22 -2.60 31.10
C ARG A 46 45.44 -3.92 31.06
N GLN A 47 45.80 -4.90 31.89
CA GLN A 47 45.06 -6.15 31.99
C GLN A 47 43.66 -5.92 32.57
N ALA A 48 43.51 -5.08 33.60
CA ALA A 48 42.20 -4.74 34.16
C ALA A 48 41.26 -4.07 33.13
N GLU A 49 41.81 -3.28 32.22
CA GLU A 49 41.07 -2.70 31.09
C GLU A 49 40.63 -3.72 30.06
N ILE A 50 41.51 -4.66 29.71
CA ILE A 50 41.19 -5.76 28.80
C ILE A 50 40.11 -6.65 29.41
N ASP A 51 40.26 -7.02 30.69
CA ASP A 51 39.28 -7.83 31.42
C ASP A 51 37.94 -7.11 31.54
N LEU A 52 37.94 -5.79 31.78
CA LEU A 52 36.72 -4.99 31.81
C LEU A 52 36.06 -4.95 30.43
N LEU A 53 36.82 -4.71 29.36
CA LEU A 53 36.30 -4.71 28.00
C LEU A 53 35.76 -6.09 27.61
N GLN A 54 36.46 -7.17 27.98
CA GLN A 54 35.99 -8.55 27.77
C GLN A 54 34.70 -8.80 28.54
N ARG A 55 34.59 -8.40 29.82
CA ARG A 55 33.32 -8.49 30.57
C ARG A 55 32.22 -7.65 29.94
N GLU A 56 32.51 -6.43 29.49
CA GLU A 56 31.53 -5.58 28.78
C GLU A 56 31.08 -6.24 27.47
N VAL A 57 31.99 -6.89 26.73
CA VAL A 57 31.70 -7.62 25.49
C VAL A 57 30.93 -8.90 25.76
N GLU A 58 31.28 -9.67 26.80
CA GLU A 58 30.60 -10.89 27.23
C GLU A 58 29.19 -10.61 27.76
N GLN A 59 28.99 -9.46 28.40
CA GLN A 59 27.67 -8.98 28.86
C GLN A 59 26.85 -8.30 27.75
N ARG A 60 27.48 -7.96 26.62
CA ARG A 60 26.80 -7.33 25.50
C ARG A 60 25.99 -8.39 24.76
N ASP A 61 24.67 -8.31 24.92
CA ASP A 61 23.74 -9.08 24.12
C ASP A 61 24.06 -8.86 22.62
N PRO A 62 24.56 -9.89 21.90
CA PRO A 62 25.07 -9.75 20.54
C PRO A 62 23.95 -9.43 19.55
N ASP A 63 22.69 -9.68 19.94
CA ASP A 63 21.53 -9.44 19.09
C ASP A 63 21.05 -7.98 19.15
N VAL A 64 21.64 -7.14 20.02
CA VAL A 64 21.28 -5.72 20.09
C VAL A 64 21.48 -5.08 18.72
N SER A 65 20.40 -4.47 18.23
CA SER A 65 20.35 -3.84 16.92
C SER A 65 21.46 -2.79 16.80
N PRO A 66 22.19 -2.72 15.68
CA PRO A 66 23.08 -1.60 15.39
C PRO A 66 22.35 -0.24 15.39
N ARG A 67 21.02 -0.27 15.31
CA ARG A 67 20.18 0.93 15.35
C ARG A 67 19.70 1.28 16.74
N HIS A 68 19.90 0.44 17.75
CA HIS A 68 19.50 0.72 19.13
C HIS A 68 20.13 2.02 19.61
N ASN A 69 19.34 2.84 20.30
CA ASN A 69 19.81 4.08 20.90
C ASN A 69 19.27 4.16 22.34
N ALA A 70 20.15 3.94 23.31
CA ALA A 70 19.78 3.96 24.73
C ALA A 70 19.12 5.27 25.18
N HIS A 71 19.51 6.42 24.60
CA HIS A 71 18.85 7.69 24.89
C HIS A 71 17.42 7.72 24.34
N ARG A 72 17.22 7.26 23.10
CA ARG A 72 15.88 7.13 22.51
C ARG A 72 15.01 6.18 23.33
N ALA A 73 15.53 5.02 23.73
CA ALA A 73 14.82 4.05 24.57
C ALA A 73 14.34 4.68 25.90
N LYS A 74 15.16 5.53 26.53
CA LYS A 74 14.75 6.27 27.74
C LYS A 74 13.57 7.20 27.48
N PHE A 75 13.56 7.94 26.36
CA PHE A 75 12.43 8.82 26.02
C PHE A 75 11.16 8.05 25.67
N ILE A 76 11.30 6.91 24.97
CA ILE A 76 10.19 5.99 24.73
C ILE A 76 9.60 5.51 26.05
N ALA A 77 10.44 5.07 26.99
CA ALA A 77 9.98 4.61 28.30
C ALA A 77 9.25 5.70 29.10
N ARG A 78 9.64 6.98 28.96
CA ARG A 78 8.92 8.11 29.57
C ARG A 78 7.51 8.28 29.00
N ILE A 79 7.35 8.16 27.68
CA ILE A 79 6.03 8.21 27.03
C ILE A 79 5.10 7.14 27.63
N PHE A 80 5.58 5.89 27.74
CA PHE A 80 4.79 4.79 28.31
C PHE A 80 4.59 4.86 29.84
N LYS A 81 5.21 5.84 30.52
CA LYS A 81 4.89 6.20 31.91
C LYS A 81 3.84 7.31 32.01
N GLY A 82 3.27 7.74 30.87
CA GLY A 82 2.37 8.88 30.79
C GLY A 82 3.07 10.24 30.86
N GLU A 83 4.40 10.29 30.80
CA GLU A 83 5.15 11.56 30.73
C GLU A 83 5.17 12.09 29.28
N LEU A 84 5.66 13.33 29.09
CA LEU A 84 5.90 13.93 27.77
C LEU A 84 4.64 14.15 26.92
N GLN A 85 3.44 14.25 27.51
CA GLN A 85 2.19 14.39 26.75
C GLN A 85 2.10 15.72 25.97
N ASP A 86 2.51 16.82 26.60
CA ASP A 86 2.41 18.17 26.03
C ASP A 86 3.75 18.71 25.47
N GLU A 87 4.81 17.90 25.51
CA GLU A 87 6.13 18.33 25.07
C GLU A 87 6.32 18.22 23.55
N THR A 88 7.09 19.13 22.96
CA THR A 88 7.54 19.04 21.57
C THR A 88 8.61 17.96 21.46
N VAL A 89 8.33 16.91 20.69
CA VAL A 89 9.21 15.75 20.52
C VAL A 89 9.51 15.49 19.03
N SER A 90 10.55 14.70 18.75
CA SER A 90 10.87 14.27 17.37
C SER A 90 9.72 13.48 16.71
N ASP A 91 9.66 13.45 15.37
CA ASP A 91 8.60 12.75 14.61
C ASP A 91 8.39 11.29 15.06
N LEU A 92 9.46 10.54 15.32
CA LEU A 92 9.36 9.16 15.80
C LEU A 92 8.68 9.08 17.17
N LEU A 93 9.11 9.91 18.12
CA LEU A 93 8.52 9.95 19.46
C LEU A 93 7.07 10.45 19.42
N PHE A 94 6.77 11.40 18.54
CA PHE A 94 5.40 11.87 18.30
C PHE A 94 4.50 10.73 17.82
N ARG A 95 4.97 9.90 16.88
CA ARG A 95 4.23 8.72 16.41
C ARG A 95 4.03 7.68 17.51
N ILE A 96 5.06 7.43 18.32
CA ILE A 96 4.97 6.50 19.46
C ILE A 96 3.96 7.00 20.50
N ARG A 97 3.99 8.30 20.81
CA ARG A 97 3.00 8.94 21.69
C ARG A 97 1.59 8.83 21.11
N ALA A 98 1.42 9.07 19.81
CA ALA A 98 0.12 8.96 19.16
C ALA A 98 -0.49 7.55 19.29
N ILE A 99 0.30 6.49 19.03
CA ILE A 99 -0.20 5.11 19.17
C ILE A 99 -0.44 4.71 20.63
N TYR A 100 0.30 5.27 21.59
CA TYR A 100 0.05 5.07 23.02
C TYR A 100 -1.28 5.72 23.45
N ASN A 101 -1.53 6.96 23.03
CA ASN A 101 -2.75 7.70 23.36
C ASN A 101 -4.01 7.08 22.70
N ASN A 102 -3.87 6.44 21.53
CA ASN A 102 -4.98 5.68 20.92
C ASN A 102 -5.50 4.54 21.81
N LEU A 103 -4.71 4.11 22.80
CA LEU A 103 -5.01 3.02 23.72
C LEU A 103 -5.37 3.51 25.15
N ASP A 104 -5.69 4.80 25.35
CA ASP A 104 -5.98 5.36 26.69
C ASP A 104 -7.14 4.67 27.44
N GLY A 105 -8.01 3.93 26.73
CA GLY A 105 -9.08 3.13 27.32
C GLY A 105 -8.70 1.70 27.70
N ASP A 106 -7.46 1.27 27.46
CA ASP A 106 -6.99 -0.11 27.64
C ASP A 106 -5.56 -0.12 28.22
N PRO A 107 -5.43 -0.06 29.56
CA PRO A 107 -4.12 -0.02 30.23
C PRO A 107 -3.26 -1.25 29.96
N ASP A 108 -3.87 -2.43 29.79
CA ASP A 108 -3.14 -3.68 29.53
C ASP A 108 -2.55 -3.65 28.11
N ALA A 109 -3.31 -3.15 27.12
CA ALA A 109 -2.79 -2.91 25.78
C ALA A 109 -1.69 -1.84 25.75
N GLN A 110 -1.80 -0.77 26.55
CA GLN A 110 -0.74 0.24 26.70
C GLN A 110 0.55 -0.36 27.27
N GLN A 111 0.44 -1.20 28.29
CA GLN A 111 1.59 -1.89 28.87
C GLN A 111 2.22 -2.86 27.87
N ALA A 112 1.41 -3.65 27.16
CA ALA A 112 1.87 -4.56 26.11
C ALA A 112 2.58 -3.79 24.99
N LEU A 113 2.03 -2.66 24.55
CA LEU A 113 2.64 -1.80 23.55
C LEU A 113 3.99 -1.25 24.03
N GLY A 114 4.09 -0.83 25.29
CA GLY A 114 5.34 -0.34 25.89
C GLY A 114 6.45 -1.37 25.85
N GLY A 115 6.17 -2.59 26.31
CA GLY A 115 7.11 -3.71 26.24
C GLY A 115 7.52 -4.03 24.80
N LEU A 116 6.54 -4.08 23.89
CA LEU A 116 6.74 -4.35 22.47
C LEU A 116 7.63 -3.32 21.78
N VAL A 117 7.34 -2.02 21.96
CA VAL A 117 8.08 -0.93 21.33
C VAL A 117 9.50 -0.86 21.88
N LEU A 118 9.70 -1.01 23.19
CA LEU A 118 11.04 -1.00 23.80
C LEU A 118 11.87 -2.19 23.34
N HIS A 119 11.28 -3.39 23.27
CA HIS A 119 11.98 -4.58 22.81
C HIS A 119 12.38 -4.47 21.33
N VAL A 120 11.45 -4.01 20.48
CA VAL A 120 11.70 -3.82 19.05
C VAL A 120 12.68 -2.67 18.79
N GLU A 121 12.73 -1.64 19.63
CA GLU A 121 13.74 -0.58 19.54
C GLU A 121 15.14 -1.11 19.84
N LYS A 122 15.24 -2.04 20.81
CA LYS A 122 16.50 -2.66 21.21
C LYS A 122 17.02 -3.67 20.19
N TYR A 123 16.15 -4.52 19.64
CA TYR A 123 16.56 -5.64 18.79
C TYR A 123 16.22 -5.46 17.31
N GLY A 124 15.14 -4.77 16.97
CA GLY A 124 14.59 -4.69 15.61
C GLY A 124 14.94 -3.43 14.80
N ASP A 125 14.33 -3.33 13.61
CA ASP A 125 14.33 -2.19 12.69
C ASP A 125 12.91 -1.86 12.20
N LEU A 126 11.94 -1.89 13.12
CA LEU A 126 10.54 -1.55 12.82
C LEU A 126 10.19 -0.10 13.20
N MET A 127 11.13 0.63 13.81
CA MET A 127 10.97 2.03 14.26
C MET A 127 11.10 3.06 13.13
N ARG A 128 11.26 2.63 11.88
CA ARG A 128 11.32 3.54 10.74
C ARG A 128 9.90 3.93 10.32
N PRO A 129 9.57 5.22 10.17
CA PRO A 129 8.28 5.67 9.66
C PRO A 129 8.18 5.52 8.13
N ALA A 130 8.64 4.39 7.61
CA ALA A 130 8.60 4.05 6.19
C ALA A 130 7.33 3.29 5.86
N ARG A 131 6.81 3.51 4.65
CA ARG A 131 5.67 2.78 4.11
C ARG A 131 5.93 1.27 4.12
N ALA A 132 5.08 0.50 4.80
CA ALA A 132 5.21 -0.95 4.94
C ALA A 132 4.68 -1.71 3.71
N CYS A 133 3.46 -1.40 3.25
CA CYS A 133 2.82 -2.04 2.10
C CYS A 133 2.62 -1.04 0.95
N LYS A 134 2.92 -1.41 -0.30
CA LYS A 134 2.70 -0.51 -1.44
C LYS A 134 1.22 -0.17 -1.67
N ARG A 135 0.32 -1.13 -1.42
CA ARG A 135 -1.10 -1.04 -1.78
C ARG A 135 -1.90 -0.02 -0.95
N PHE A 136 -1.48 0.26 0.28
CA PHE A 136 -2.15 1.24 1.14
C PHE A 136 -1.58 2.67 1.00
N GLY A 137 -0.57 2.84 0.15
CA GLY A 137 0.09 4.12 -0.12
C GLY A 137 0.69 4.81 1.11
N HIS A 138 0.86 6.13 1.06
CA HIS A 138 1.58 6.87 2.12
C HIS A 138 0.62 7.37 3.21
N THR A 139 0.30 6.49 4.16
CA THR A 139 -0.56 6.80 5.31
C THR A 139 0.16 6.53 6.62
N VAL A 140 -0.26 7.19 7.70
CA VAL A 140 0.33 7.01 9.04
C VAL A 140 0.15 5.60 9.59
N VAL A 141 -0.95 4.93 9.21
CA VAL A 141 -1.27 3.55 9.63
C VAL A 141 -0.52 2.48 8.84
N ASN A 142 -0.01 2.80 7.64
CA ASN A 142 0.73 1.87 6.80
C ASN A 142 2.24 1.90 7.10
N THR A 143 2.57 1.75 8.38
CA THR A 143 3.95 1.71 8.89
C THR A 143 4.08 0.58 9.90
N TYR A 144 5.28 0.04 10.11
CA TYR A 144 5.46 -1.00 11.13
C TYR A 144 5.26 -0.45 12.55
N ILE A 145 5.49 0.84 12.80
CA ILE A 145 5.18 1.49 14.09
C ILE A 145 3.68 1.37 14.40
N ALA A 146 2.82 1.74 13.46
CA ALA A 146 1.37 1.58 13.61
C ALA A 146 0.95 0.10 13.66
N ALA A 147 1.70 -0.79 13.01
CA ALA A 147 1.44 -2.23 13.13
C ALA A 147 1.72 -2.79 14.53
N LEU A 148 2.66 -2.21 15.29
CA LEU A 148 2.92 -2.59 16.69
C LEU A 148 1.73 -2.24 17.60
N GLU A 149 1.06 -1.11 17.35
CA GLU A 149 -0.20 -0.76 18.02
C GLU A 149 -1.23 -1.88 17.83
N GLN A 150 -1.40 -2.34 16.57
CA GLN A 150 -2.37 -3.39 16.26
C GLN A 150 -1.99 -4.74 16.89
N LEU A 151 -0.70 -5.08 16.99
CA LEU A 151 -0.26 -6.27 17.73
C LEU A 151 -0.57 -6.16 19.24
N ALA A 152 -0.39 -4.98 19.82
CA ALA A 152 -0.70 -4.71 21.22
C ALA A 152 -2.21 -4.74 21.51
N CYS A 153 -3.06 -4.29 20.58
CA CYS A 153 -4.51 -4.47 20.69
C CYS A 153 -4.97 -5.94 20.78
N ASN A 154 -4.12 -6.88 20.35
CA ASN A 154 -4.37 -8.32 20.43
C ASN A 154 -3.51 -8.97 21.53
N HIS A 155 -3.10 -8.23 22.57
CA HIS A 155 -2.19 -8.75 23.61
C HIS A 155 -2.75 -9.96 24.37
N THR A 156 -4.08 -10.07 24.49
CA THR A 156 -4.75 -11.20 25.14
C THR A 156 -4.56 -12.51 24.38
N ASP A 157 -4.26 -12.44 23.09
CA ASP A 157 -4.00 -13.60 22.22
C ASP A 157 -2.50 -13.92 22.07
N TRP A 158 -1.62 -13.22 22.80
CA TRP A 158 -0.18 -13.49 22.73
C TRP A 158 0.17 -14.86 23.30
N ILE A 159 0.74 -15.73 22.46
CA ILE A 159 1.12 -17.11 22.83
C ILE A 159 2.57 -17.24 23.32
N ARG A 160 3.39 -16.21 23.11
CA ARG A 160 4.78 -16.13 23.57
C ARG A 160 5.09 -14.70 24.02
N PRO A 161 5.91 -14.53 25.07
CA PRO A 161 6.34 -13.20 25.50
C PRO A 161 7.20 -12.54 24.42
N VAL A 162 7.12 -11.22 24.29
CA VAL A 162 7.89 -10.48 23.29
C VAL A 162 9.39 -10.55 23.56
N GLU A 163 9.79 -10.68 24.82
CA GLU A 163 11.16 -10.75 25.31
C GLU A 163 11.94 -11.93 24.70
N ASP A 164 11.25 -13.01 24.32
CA ASP A 164 11.83 -14.19 23.69
C ASP A 164 12.04 -14.02 22.18
N TRP A 165 11.44 -13.00 21.57
CA TRP A 165 11.60 -12.76 20.14
C TRP A 165 12.98 -12.18 19.84
N ARG A 166 13.64 -12.70 18.81
CA ARG A 166 14.83 -12.11 18.18
C ARG A 166 14.64 -12.04 16.67
N PRO A 167 15.05 -10.93 16.02
CA PRO A 167 14.94 -10.82 14.57
C PRO A 167 15.92 -11.79 13.89
N ASN A 168 15.42 -12.51 12.88
CA ASN A 168 16.21 -13.44 12.07
C ASN A 168 16.57 -12.86 10.68
N SER A 169 16.36 -11.55 10.47
CA SER A 169 16.53 -10.88 9.19
C SER A 169 16.80 -9.39 9.38
N TYR A 170 17.59 -8.79 8.49
CA TYR A 170 17.80 -7.35 8.44
C TYR A 170 16.66 -6.58 7.77
N LYS A 171 15.72 -7.26 7.10
CA LYS A 171 14.62 -6.63 6.37
C LYS A 171 13.43 -6.38 7.30
N PRO A 172 12.95 -5.14 7.47
CA PRO A 172 11.82 -4.81 8.35
C PRO A 172 10.58 -5.68 8.09
N ALA A 173 10.25 -5.94 6.81
CA ALA A 173 9.12 -6.80 6.46
C ALA A 173 9.25 -8.23 7.00
N HIS A 174 10.46 -8.80 6.98
CA HIS A 174 10.69 -10.15 7.50
C HIS A 174 10.71 -10.17 9.03
N GLN A 175 11.18 -9.08 9.66
CA GLN A 175 11.12 -8.93 11.12
C GLN A 175 9.67 -8.83 11.60
N PHE A 176 8.84 -8.02 10.93
CA PHE A 176 7.42 -7.95 11.26
C PHE A 176 6.72 -9.30 11.04
N TYR A 177 7.02 -9.98 9.92
CA TYR A 177 6.53 -11.34 9.66
C TYR A 177 6.86 -12.30 10.82
N SER A 178 8.11 -12.33 11.29
CA SER A 178 8.49 -13.22 12.38
C SER A 178 7.92 -12.81 13.73
N LEU A 179 7.83 -11.50 14.01
CA LEU A 179 7.26 -10.95 15.24
C LEU A 179 5.77 -11.25 15.37
N ALA A 180 4.98 -10.97 14.32
CA ALA A 180 3.54 -11.23 14.33
C ALA A 180 3.24 -12.72 14.56
N ARG A 181 4.02 -13.63 13.94
CA ARG A 181 3.88 -15.07 14.15
C ARG A 181 4.34 -15.52 15.54
N HIS A 182 5.44 -14.96 16.04
CA HIS A 182 5.92 -15.25 17.39
C HIS A 182 4.86 -14.94 18.43
N LEU A 183 4.19 -13.79 18.31
CA LEU A 183 3.17 -13.35 19.25
C LEU A 183 1.83 -14.07 19.03
N LEU A 184 1.37 -14.24 17.79
CA LEU A 184 -0.05 -14.57 17.53
C LEU A 184 -0.28 -15.90 16.77
N ALA A 185 0.75 -16.71 16.51
CA ALA A 185 0.59 -17.91 15.69
C ALA A 185 1.40 -19.14 16.16
N GLN A 186 0.69 -20.25 16.40
CA GLN A 186 1.30 -21.56 16.64
C GLN A 186 1.72 -22.24 15.34
N TYR A 187 0.97 -22.03 14.26
CA TYR A 187 1.20 -22.56 12.93
C TYR A 187 1.51 -21.43 11.94
N ASP A 188 2.29 -21.73 10.90
CA ASP A 188 2.70 -20.71 9.94
C ASP A 188 1.48 -20.12 9.20
N VAL A 189 1.43 -18.79 9.16
CA VAL A 189 0.41 -18.01 8.45
C VAL A 189 1.07 -17.43 7.19
N PRO A 190 0.41 -17.43 6.02
CA PRO A 190 0.97 -16.80 4.81
C PRO A 190 1.30 -15.31 4.98
N ALA A 191 2.40 -14.85 4.38
CA ALA A 191 2.93 -13.48 4.54
C ALA A 191 1.97 -12.35 4.14
N PHE A 192 1.00 -12.59 3.25
CA PHE A 192 0.04 -11.55 2.86
C PHE A 192 -0.88 -11.14 4.02
N PHE A 193 -1.10 -12.00 5.02
CA PHE A 193 -1.92 -11.68 6.17
C PHE A 193 -1.30 -10.58 7.04
N ASP A 194 0.01 -10.34 6.94
CA ASP A 194 0.68 -9.25 7.65
C ASP A 194 0.08 -7.88 7.28
N THR A 195 -0.56 -7.76 6.10
CA THR A 195 -1.26 -6.55 5.67
C THR A 195 -2.49 -6.21 6.52
N ALA A 196 -3.04 -7.17 7.29
CA ALA A 196 -4.15 -6.94 8.23
C ALA A 196 -3.78 -5.91 9.33
N PHE A 197 -2.51 -5.83 9.68
CA PHE A 197 -1.99 -4.92 10.71
C PHE A 197 -1.55 -3.55 10.16
N LEU A 198 -1.65 -3.33 8.84
CA LEU A 198 -1.17 -2.11 8.16
C LEU A 198 -2.28 -1.14 7.74
N GLN A 199 -3.49 -1.34 8.27
CA GLN A 199 -4.71 -0.62 7.89
C GLN A 199 -5.34 0.17 9.06
N GLY A 200 -4.70 0.16 10.24
CA GLY A 200 -5.21 0.78 11.46
C GLY A 200 -6.43 0.05 12.03
N SER A 201 -7.18 0.71 12.91
CA SER A 201 -8.25 0.10 13.72
C SER A 201 -9.63 0.07 13.04
N THR A 202 -9.69 -0.09 11.71
CA THR A 202 -10.99 -0.18 11.01
C THR A 202 -11.70 -1.50 11.33
N PRO A 203 -13.05 -1.58 11.27
CA PRO A 203 -13.76 -2.84 11.50
C PRO A 203 -13.27 -3.98 10.59
N GLN A 204 -13.00 -3.66 9.32
CA GLN A 204 -12.44 -4.61 8.36
C GLN A 204 -11.04 -5.08 8.77
N ALA A 205 -10.15 -4.17 9.17
CA ALA A 205 -8.81 -4.52 9.60
C ALA A 205 -8.83 -5.44 10.84
N ARG A 206 -9.71 -5.17 11.81
CA ARG A 206 -9.90 -6.05 12.98
C ARG A 206 -10.40 -7.44 12.60
N GLN A 207 -11.31 -7.55 11.63
CA GLN A 207 -11.74 -8.85 11.11
C GLN A 207 -10.58 -9.59 10.43
N GLU A 208 -9.78 -8.91 9.61
CA GLU A 208 -8.60 -9.51 8.96
C GLU A 208 -7.54 -9.97 9.98
N GLN A 209 -7.36 -9.23 11.08
CA GLN A 209 -6.48 -9.62 12.20
C GLN A 209 -7.03 -10.85 12.93
N ALA A 210 -8.34 -10.91 13.20
CA ALA A 210 -8.97 -12.10 13.77
C ALA A 210 -8.80 -13.32 12.85
N TRP A 211 -8.86 -13.15 11.53
CA TRP A 211 -8.57 -14.24 10.59
C TRP A 211 -7.11 -14.69 10.62
N PHE A 212 -6.15 -13.76 10.79
CA PHE A 212 -4.74 -14.10 11.01
C PHE A 212 -4.62 -15.02 12.23
N ILE A 213 -5.18 -14.61 13.38
CA ILE A 213 -5.08 -15.35 14.65
C ILE A 213 -5.75 -16.71 14.52
N HIS A 214 -6.96 -16.75 13.95
CA HIS A 214 -7.73 -17.98 13.69
C HIS A 214 -6.91 -19.01 12.91
N VAL A 215 -6.29 -18.59 11.80
CA VAL A 215 -5.42 -19.45 10.99
C VAL A 215 -4.13 -19.79 11.74
N GLY A 216 -3.55 -18.84 12.47
CA GLY A 216 -2.35 -19.02 13.29
C GLY A 216 -2.52 -20.05 14.40
N MET A 217 -3.74 -20.26 14.89
CA MET A 217 -4.07 -21.33 15.84
C MET A 217 -4.41 -22.66 15.15
N GLY A 218 -4.16 -22.79 13.85
CA GLY A 218 -4.39 -24.02 13.07
C GLY A 218 -5.84 -24.24 12.67
N GLN A 219 -6.73 -23.29 12.93
CA GLN A 219 -8.13 -23.40 12.54
C GLN A 219 -8.31 -23.09 11.05
N ASN A 220 -9.39 -23.62 10.46
CA ASN A 220 -9.63 -23.46 9.03
C ASN A 220 -10.21 -22.07 8.73
N ILE A 221 -9.64 -21.33 7.78
CA ILE A 221 -10.15 -20.01 7.35
C ILE A 221 -11.65 -20.01 6.98
N ARG A 222 -12.20 -21.16 6.57
CA ARG A 222 -13.63 -21.33 6.28
C ARG A 222 -14.54 -21.10 7.49
N THR A 223 -14.02 -21.26 8.70
CA THR A 223 -14.77 -21.07 9.96
C THR A 223 -14.44 -19.74 10.63
N ALA A 224 -13.63 -18.87 9.99
CA ALA A 224 -13.18 -17.60 10.55
C ALA A 224 -14.19 -16.44 10.40
N GLY A 225 -15.39 -16.71 9.87
CA GLY A 225 -16.40 -15.67 9.64
C GLY A 225 -16.06 -14.71 8.50
N VAL A 226 -15.26 -15.14 7.51
CA VAL A 226 -15.01 -14.34 6.30
C VAL A 226 -16.35 -14.08 5.58
N PRO A 227 -16.65 -12.83 5.16
CA PRO A 227 -17.92 -12.47 4.48
C PRO A 227 -17.95 -12.94 3.02
N MET A 228 -17.47 -14.16 2.77
CA MET A 228 -17.60 -14.87 1.51
C MET A 228 -17.61 -16.37 1.75
N ARG A 229 -18.26 -17.12 0.86
CA ARG A 229 -18.19 -18.57 0.88
C ARG A 229 -16.79 -19.04 0.49
N ILE A 230 -16.08 -19.67 1.43
CA ILE A 230 -14.77 -20.27 1.16
C ILE A 230 -14.90 -21.78 0.92
N THR A 231 -14.50 -22.28 -0.25
CA THR A 231 -14.46 -23.73 -0.54
C THR A 231 -13.19 -24.40 0.03
N LYS A 232 -13.16 -25.73 0.15
CA LYS A 232 -11.95 -26.47 0.56
C LYS A 232 -10.76 -26.17 -0.38
N ARG A 233 -11.03 -26.09 -1.68
CA ARG A 233 -10.05 -25.73 -2.70
C ARG A 233 -9.51 -24.30 -2.51
N MET A 234 -10.38 -23.34 -2.23
CA MET A 234 -9.96 -21.96 -1.94
C MET A 234 -9.07 -21.88 -0.70
N ALA A 235 -9.45 -22.53 0.40
CA ALA A 235 -8.65 -22.55 1.62
C ALA A 235 -7.25 -23.14 1.37
N HIS A 236 -7.16 -24.25 0.62
CA HIS A 236 -5.89 -24.85 0.24
C HIS A 236 -5.02 -23.91 -0.61
N LEU A 237 -5.59 -23.28 -1.64
CA LEU A 237 -4.87 -22.33 -2.49
C LEU A 237 -4.41 -21.09 -1.73
N LEU A 238 -5.22 -20.62 -0.77
CA LEU A 238 -4.91 -19.44 0.05
C LEU A 238 -3.66 -19.67 0.91
N LEU A 239 -3.56 -20.84 1.56
CA LEU A 239 -2.39 -21.19 2.37
C LEU A 239 -1.10 -21.38 1.56
N GLN A 240 -1.21 -21.58 0.24
CA GLN A 240 -0.06 -21.68 -0.67
C GLN A 240 0.40 -20.33 -1.23
N GLU A 241 -0.31 -19.24 -0.94
CA GLU A 241 0.03 -17.93 -1.48
C GLU A 241 1.28 -17.36 -0.81
N LYS A 242 2.34 -17.20 -1.60
CA LYS A 242 3.65 -16.69 -1.13
C LYS A 242 3.83 -15.18 -1.36
N ARG A 243 2.90 -14.50 -2.03
CA ARG A 243 3.05 -13.09 -2.42
C ARG A 243 2.68 -12.17 -1.26
N SER A 244 3.69 -11.51 -0.69
CA SER A 244 3.53 -10.59 0.46
C SER A 244 2.95 -9.21 0.13
N TYR A 245 2.74 -8.89 -1.16
CA TYR A 245 2.34 -7.53 -1.57
C TYR A 245 0.83 -7.36 -1.86
N HIS A 246 0.05 -8.44 -1.82
CA HIS A 246 -1.42 -8.35 -1.93
C HIS A 246 -2.04 -8.15 -0.56
N THR A 247 -3.19 -7.49 -0.50
CA THR A 247 -4.02 -7.49 0.72
C THR A 247 -4.73 -8.83 0.90
N VAL A 248 -5.27 -9.06 2.10
CA VAL A 248 -6.07 -10.26 2.42
C VAL A 248 -7.24 -10.42 1.45
N VAL A 249 -8.01 -9.35 1.21
CA VAL A 249 -9.14 -9.35 0.24
C VAL A 249 -8.68 -9.72 -1.17
N GLN A 250 -7.57 -9.15 -1.63
CA GLN A 250 -7.05 -9.42 -2.98
C GLN A 250 -6.63 -10.89 -3.13
N CYS A 251 -6.00 -11.46 -2.11
CA CYS A 251 -5.66 -12.88 -2.08
C CYS A 251 -6.92 -13.76 -2.11
N LEU A 252 -7.93 -13.44 -1.29
CA LEU A 252 -9.21 -14.14 -1.27
C LEU A 252 -9.93 -14.11 -2.64
N ARG A 253 -9.97 -12.95 -3.30
CA ARG A 253 -10.52 -12.79 -4.65
C ARG A 253 -9.77 -13.56 -5.71
N LYS A 254 -8.44 -13.51 -5.65
CA LYS A 254 -7.57 -14.28 -6.54
C LYS A 254 -7.86 -15.78 -6.40
N VAL A 255 -7.91 -16.31 -5.19
CA VAL A 255 -8.14 -17.76 -4.97
C VAL A 255 -9.57 -18.16 -5.31
N GLN A 256 -10.56 -17.30 -5.10
CA GLN A 256 -11.95 -17.54 -5.53
C GLN A 256 -12.03 -17.76 -7.05
N TYR A 257 -11.48 -16.83 -7.83
CA TYR A 257 -11.47 -16.92 -9.29
C TYR A 257 -10.72 -18.17 -9.80
N VAL A 258 -9.54 -18.45 -9.24
CA VAL A 258 -8.74 -19.62 -9.63
C VAL A 258 -9.42 -20.93 -9.21
N ALA A 259 -10.05 -20.98 -8.03
CA ALA A 259 -10.75 -22.16 -7.56
C ALA A 259 -11.97 -22.53 -8.44
N TYR A 260 -12.61 -21.53 -9.05
CA TYR A 260 -13.68 -21.74 -10.04
C TYR A 260 -13.19 -22.08 -11.45
N GLY A 261 -11.88 -22.28 -11.65
CA GLY A 261 -11.31 -22.68 -12.94
C GLY A 261 -10.80 -21.52 -13.81
N GLY A 262 -10.81 -20.30 -13.28
CA GLY A 262 -10.35 -19.11 -13.99
C GLY A 262 -8.85 -19.14 -14.31
N ASN A 263 -8.47 -18.48 -15.40
CA ASN A 263 -7.07 -18.39 -15.83
C ASN A 263 -6.23 -17.61 -14.80
N PRO A 264 -5.19 -18.19 -14.16
CA PRO A 264 -4.41 -17.51 -13.11
C PRO A 264 -3.81 -16.17 -13.53
N LYS A 265 -3.58 -15.96 -14.83
CA LYS A 265 -3.06 -14.69 -15.35
C LYS A 265 -4.12 -13.58 -15.38
N SER A 266 -5.40 -13.94 -15.46
CA SER A 266 -6.55 -13.03 -15.41
C SER A 266 -7.01 -12.73 -13.98
N ALA A 267 -6.62 -13.56 -13.00
CA ALA A 267 -6.92 -13.36 -11.59
C ALA A 267 -6.40 -12.01 -11.04
N TRP A 268 -5.38 -11.42 -11.69
CA TRP A 268 -4.90 -10.07 -11.36
C TRP A 268 -6.02 -9.03 -11.49
N GLU A 269 -6.81 -9.07 -12.57
CA GLU A 269 -7.89 -8.09 -12.81
C GLU A 269 -8.98 -8.19 -11.75
N ILE A 270 -9.34 -9.41 -11.36
CA ILE A 270 -10.32 -9.65 -10.30
C ILE A 270 -9.81 -9.12 -8.95
N ALA A 271 -8.53 -9.38 -8.63
CA ALA A 271 -7.93 -9.00 -7.36
C ALA A 271 -7.56 -7.52 -7.27
N HIS A 272 -7.26 -6.84 -8.37
CA HIS A 272 -6.82 -5.43 -8.36
C HIS A 272 -7.89 -4.47 -8.88
N GLY A 273 -8.95 -5.00 -9.49
CA GLY A 273 -10.14 -4.27 -9.88
C GLY A 273 -11.11 -4.05 -8.71
N PRO A 274 -12.34 -3.58 -9.00
CA PRO A 274 -13.30 -3.15 -8.00
C PRO A 274 -13.75 -4.23 -7.00
N LEU A 275 -13.62 -5.51 -7.34
CA LEU A 275 -13.95 -6.63 -6.45
C LEU A 275 -12.86 -6.91 -5.42
N GLY A 276 -11.63 -6.42 -5.64
CA GLY A 276 -10.52 -6.53 -4.70
C GLY A 276 -10.57 -5.53 -3.54
N GLU A 277 -11.57 -4.64 -3.51
CA GLU A 277 -11.75 -3.62 -2.47
C GLU A 277 -12.51 -4.15 -1.24
N GLY A 278 -13.38 -5.16 -1.40
CA GLY A 278 -14.17 -5.74 -0.32
C GLY A 278 -15.13 -6.84 -0.76
N PHE A 279 -16.07 -7.18 0.13
CA PHE A 279 -17.05 -8.27 -0.03
C PHE A 279 -18.51 -7.79 -0.01
N GLU A 280 -18.76 -6.53 -0.34
CA GLU A 280 -20.12 -6.00 -0.43
C GLU A 280 -20.92 -6.75 -1.49
N ASN A 281 -22.16 -7.16 -1.17
CA ASN A 281 -23.04 -7.93 -2.06
C ASN A 281 -22.43 -9.24 -2.56
N GLU A 282 -21.65 -9.94 -1.71
CA GLU A 282 -20.89 -11.13 -2.13
C GLU A 282 -21.75 -12.25 -2.70
N ASP A 283 -22.94 -12.49 -2.16
CA ASP A 283 -23.84 -13.55 -2.66
C ASP A 283 -24.15 -13.38 -4.16
N PHE A 284 -24.17 -12.14 -4.64
CA PHE A 284 -24.29 -11.85 -6.07
C PHE A 284 -22.93 -11.93 -6.79
N TRP A 285 -21.89 -11.28 -6.25
CA TRP A 285 -20.59 -11.22 -6.94
C TRP A 285 -19.91 -12.58 -7.06
N GLU A 286 -20.16 -13.52 -6.15
CA GLU A 286 -19.72 -14.92 -6.29
C GLU A 286 -20.20 -15.49 -7.63
N THR A 287 -21.46 -15.23 -8.02
CA THR A 287 -22.03 -15.72 -9.29
C THR A 287 -21.35 -15.09 -10.51
N VAL A 288 -20.93 -13.83 -10.40
CA VAL A 288 -20.20 -13.11 -11.46
C VAL A 288 -18.78 -13.65 -11.58
N VAL A 289 -18.06 -13.81 -10.47
CA VAL A 289 -16.70 -14.38 -10.45
C VAL A 289 -16.71 -15.81 -11.00
N HIS A 290 -17.69 -16.63 -10.59
CA HIS A 290 -17.89 -17.96 -11.15
C HIS A 290 -18.17 -17.93 -12.65
N PHE A 291 -19.06 -17.05 -13.12
CA PHE A 291 -19.35 -16.89 -14.55
C PHE A 291 -18.09 -16.51 -15.35
N LEU A 292 -17.32 -15.52 -14.89
CA LEU A 292 -16.10 -15.04 -15.55
C LEU A 292 -14.97 -16.08 -15.53
N ALA A 293 -14.86 -16.88 -14.46
CA ALA A 293 -13.87 -17.95 -14.33
C ALA A 293 -14.06 -19.03 -15.42
N ASN A 294 -15.31 -19.23 -15.87
CA ASN A 294 -15.66 -20.19 -16.90
C ASN A 294 -15.62 -19.61 -18.33
N GLN A 295 -15.04 -18.43 -18.55
CA GLN A 295 -14.90 -17.82 -19.89
C GLN A 295 -13.46 -17.95 -20.41
N ALA A 296 -13.11 -19.08 -21.03
CA ALA A 296 -11.74 -19.37 -21.48
C ALA A 296 -11.18 -18.35 -22.50
N PHE A 297 -12.04 -17.78 -23.34
CA PHE A 297 -11.66 -16.84 -24.40
C PHE A 297 -11.90 -15.37 -24.03
N LEU A 298 -12.33 -15.07 -22.80
CA LEU A 298 -12.52 -13.70 -22.36
C LEU A 298 -11.17 -13.00 -22.23
N GLU A 299 -11.03 -11.89 -22.94
CA GLU A 299 -9.86 -11.04 -22.82
C GLU A 299 -9.86 -10.29 -21.49
N ARG A 300 -8.68 -10.18 -20.86
CA ARG A 300 -8.52 -9.53 -19.54
C ARG A 300 -9.00 -8.09 -19.50
N SER A 301 -8.81 -7.35 -20.59
CA SER A 301 -9.21 -5.95 -20.72
C SER A 301 -10.72 -5.73 -20.53
N TYR A 302 -11.54 -6.76 -20.77
CA TYR A 302 -12.98 -6.71 -20.61
C TYR A 302 -13.49 -7.09 -19.22
N ILE A 303 -12.63 -7.62 -18.34
CA ILE A 303 -13.04 -8.06 -17.00
C ILE A 303 -13.58 -6.89 -16.17
N ASN A 304 -12.80 -5.81 -16.05
CA ASN A 304 -13.23 -4.64 -15.27
C ASN A 304 -14.42 -3.92 -15.93
N PRO A 305 -14.45 -3.67 -17.26
CA PRO A 305 -15.64 -3.12 -17.91
C PRO A 305 -16.93 -3.92 -17.68
N ILE A 306 -16.86 -5.25 -17.67
CA ILE A 306 -18.02 -6.09 -17.34
C ILE A 306 -18.46 -5.86 -15.89
N ILE A 307 -17.51 -5.83 -14.94
CA ILE A 307 -17.78 -5.57 -13.53
C ILE A 307 -18.43 -4.19 -13.34
N ASP A 308 -17.91 -3.17 -14.01
CA ASP A 308 -18.41 -1.80 -13.94
C ASP A 308 -19.82 -1.68 -14.53
N TYR A 309 -20.04 -2.31 -15.69
CA TYR A 309 -21.38 -2.40 -16.30
C TYR A 309 -22.36 -3.07 -15.35
N ILE A 310 -22.05 -4.28 -14.84
CA ILE A 310 -22.94 -5.01 -13.93
C ILE A 310 -23.22 -4.18 -12.66
N ARG A 311 -22.20 -3.50 -12.12
CA ARG A 311 -22.35 -2.62 -10.97
C ARG A 311 -23.33 -1.49 -11.26
N ASN A 312 -23.15 -0.81 -12.39
CA ASN A 312 -24.03 0.27 -12.83
C ASN A 312 -25.48 -0.21 -12.99
N GLN A 313 -25.68 -1.34 -13.68
CA GLN A 313 -27.01 -1.87 -13.96
C GLN A 313 -27.74 -2.37 -12.71
N LYS A 314 -27.03 -2.99 -11.77
CA LYS A 314 -27.65 -3.65 -10.62
C LYS A 314 -27.73 -2.77 -9.37
N PHE A 315 -26.73 -1.94 -9.13
CA PHE A 315 -26.53 -1.28 -7.84
C PHE A 315 -26.49 0.24 -7.90
N THR A 316 -26.19 0.84 -9.05
CA THR A 316 -26.14 2.31 -9.15
C THR A 316 -27.56 2.85 -9.37
N PRO A 317 -28.13 3.61 -8.42
CA PRO A 317 -29.43 4.24 -8.60
C PRO A 317 -29.40 5.24 -9.75
N GLN A 318 -30.53 5.38 -10.44
CA GLN A 318 -30.70 6.32 -11.55
C GLN A 318 -31.37 7.60 -11.04
N ARG A 319 -31.03 8.72 -11.67
CA ARG A 319 -31.80 9.96 -11.51
C ARG A 319 -33.01 9.89 -12.42
N MET A 320 -34.20 10.13 -11.87
CA MET A 320 -35.45 10.15 -12.60
C MET A 320 -36.05 11.56 -12.53
N PRO A 321 -36.28 12.23 -13.68
CA PRO A 321 -36.93 13.52 -13.69
C PRO A 321 -38.40 13.39 -13.30
N GLN A 322 -38.86 14.23 -12.38
CA GLN A 322 -40.26 14.37 -12.04
C GLN A 322 -40.96 15.38 -12.95
N PRO A 323 -42.31 15.32 -13.05
CA PRO A 323 -43.09 16.28 -13.84
C PRO A 323 -42.90 17.76 -13.43
N ASP A 324 -42.43 18.03 -12.21
CA ASP A 324 -42.16 19.38 -11.69
C ASP A 324 -40.73 19.86 -11.96
N GLY A 325 -39.91 19.07 -12.67
CA GLY A 325 -38.52 19.39 -12.99
C GLY A 325 -37.51 19.04 -11.89
N THR A 326 -37.96 18.47 -10.77
CA THR A 326 -37.05 17.95 -9.73
C THR A 326 -36.55 16.55 -10.09
N GLU A 327 -35.31 16.21 -9.72
CA GLU A 327 -34.80 14.84 -9.86
C GLU A 327 -34.94 14.07 -8.56
N ILE A 328 -35.42 12.83 -8.66
CA ILE A 328 -35.35 11.87 -7.55
C ILE A 328 -34.43 10.71 -7.87
N GLU A 329 -33.82 10.16 -6.82
CA GLU A 329 -33.05 8.93 -6.92
C GLU A 329 -34.00 7.73 -7.03
N GLY A 330 -34.14 7.21 -8.25
CA GLY A 330 -34.89 6.01 -8.59
C GLY A 330 -34.04 4.74 -8.50
N PRO A 331 -34.65 3.55 -8.67
CA PRO A 331 -33.92 2.29 -8.60
C PRO A 331 -32.86 2.17 -9.70
N PRO A 332 -31.86 1.29 -9.53
CA PRO A 332 -30.93 0.93 -10.59
C PRO A 332 -31.65 0.47 -11.87
N PRO A 333 -31.01 0.51 -13.06
CA PRO A 333 -31.65 0.10 -14.32
C PRO A 333 -32.25 -1.31 -14.27
N HIS A 334 -31.55 -2.22 -13.63
CA HIS A 334 -31.90 -3.62 -13.51
C HIS A 334 -31.58 -4.13 -12.09
N PRO A 335 -32.37 -3.79 -11.06
CA PRO A 335 -32.06 -4.18 -9.68
C PRO A 335 -32.07 -5.71 -9.49
N ASN A 336 -32.88 -6.40 -10.30
CA ASN A 336 -32.99 -7.86 -10.34
C ASN A 336 -31.97 -8.52 -11.29
N PHE A 337 -30.91 -7.82 -11.72
CA PHE A 337 -29.88 -8.39 -12.58
C PHE A 337 -29.31 -9.68 -11.97
N CYS A 338 -29.25 -10.74 -12.79
CA CYS A 338 -28.68 -12.03 -12.43
C CYS A 338 -27.84 -12.61 -13.58
N MET A 339 -26.89 -13.49 -13.22
CA MET A 339 -26.00 -14.14 -14.18
C MET A 339 -26.60 -15.39 -14.83
N LYS A 340 -27.70 -15.94 -14.28
CA LYS A 340 -28.34 -17.15 -14.79
C LYS A 340 -28.84 -16.92 -16.23
N GLY A 341 -28.45 -17.80 -17.15
CA GLY A 341 -28.84 -17.72 -18.56
C GLY A 341 -28.15 -16.62 -19.38
N ARG A 342 -27.15 -15.92 -18.83
CA ARG A 342 -26.39 -14.89 -19.57
C ARG A 342 -25.38 -15.54 -20.51
N SER A 343 -25.18 -14.92 -21.67
CA SER A 343 -24.13 -15.25 -22.64
C SER A 343 -23.06 -14.16 -22.61
N ILE A 344 -21.77 -14.56 -22.58
CA ILE A 344 -20.66 -13.60 -22.56
C ILE A 344 -20.68 -12.68 -23.78
N ASN A 345 -20.99 -13.20 -24.97
CA ASN A 345 -21.04 -12.41 -26.20
C ASN A 345 -22.16 -11.36 -26.16
N LYS A 346 -23.33 -11.71 -25.59
CA LYS A 346 -24.42 -10.75 -25.42
C LYS A 346 -24.04 -9.68 -24.40
N LEU A 347 -23.43 -10.09 -23.28
CA LEU A 347 -22.98 -9.17 -22.26
C LEU A 347 -21.93 -8.17 -22.79
N LEU A 348 -20.95 -8.64 -23.57
CA LEU A 348 -19.96 -7.78 -24.21
C LEU A 348 -20.62 -6.75 -25.14
N ARG A 349 -21.61 -7.15 -25.94
CA ARG A 349 -22.39 -6.19 -26.76
C ARG A 349 -23.13 -5.17 -25.90
N GLN A 350 -23.71 -5.59 -24.77
CA GLN A 350 -24.38 -4.67 -23.85
C GLN A 350 -23.40 -3.69 -23.21
N VAL A 351 -22.20 -4.14 -22.85
CA VAL A 351 -21.11 -3.28 -22.36
C VAL A 351 -20.70 -2.29 -23.45
N ASP A 352 -20.52 -2.75 -24.70
CA ASP A 352 -20.14 -1.87 -25.81
C ASP A 352 -21.24 -0.84 -26.13
N VAL A 353 -22.52 -1.24 -26.11
CA VAL A 353 -23.67 -0.32 -26.28
C VAL A 353 -23.75 0.67 -25.12
N TRP A 354 -23.63 0.21 -23.87
CA TRP A 354 -23.62 1.09 -22.71
C TRP A 354 -22.47 2.08 -22.75
N HIS A 355 -21.28 1.66 -23.18
CA HIS A 355 -20.17 2.57 -23.43
C HIS A 355 -20.54 3.60 -24.51
N GLN A 356 -21.18 3.20 -25.61
CA GLN A 356 -21.65 4.12 -26.65
C GLN A 356 -22.71 5.11 -26.15
N GLU A 357 -23.66 4.67 -25.32
CA GLU A 357 -24.68 5.52 -24.71
C GLU A 357 -24.06 6.54 -23.75
N LEU A 358 -23.12 6.11 -22.90
CA LEU A 358 -22.32 7.00 -22.07
C LEU A 358 -21.53 8.01 -22.91
N THR A 359 -21.19 7.66 -24.15
CA THR A 359 -20.57 8.59 -25.10
C THR A 359 -21.53 9.53 -25.83
N GLY A 360 -22.84 9.31 -25.76
CA GLY A 360 -23.87 10.11 -26.43
C GLY A 360 -24.71 11.00 -25.52
N LEU A 361 -24.51 10.96 -24.20
CA LEU A 361 -25.21 11.82 -23.24
C LEU A 361 -24.72 13.28 -23.36
N GLU A 362 -25.49 14.11 -24.06
CA GLU A 362 -25.27 15.57 -24.16
C GLU A 362 -25.90 16.33 -22.97
N ASP A 363 -26.92 15.76 -22.32
CA ASP A 363 -27.67 16.36 -21.19
C ASP A 363 -27.39 15.65 -19.85
N VAL A 364 -26.16 15.72 -19.35
CA VAL A 364 -25.88 15.38 -17.94
C VAL A 364 -25.87 16.67 -17.13
N GLU A 365 -26.68 16.75 -16.07
CA GLU A 365 -26.58 17.84 -15.10
C GLU A 365 -25.14 17.99 -14.60
N LEU A 366 -24.67 19.24 -14.58
CA LEU A 366 -23.33 19.60 -14.16
C LEU A 366 -23.21 19.43 -12.64
N GLU A 367 -22.65 18.31 -12.20
CA GLU A 367 -22.16 18.16 -10.83
C GLU A 367 -20.72 18.68 -10.80
N ILE A 368 -20.42 19.52 -9.80
CA ILE A 368 -19.07 20.03 -9.53
C ILE A 368 -18.71 19.58 -8.11
N TRP A 369 -17.50 19.04 -7.94
CA TRP A 369 -17.00 18.66 -6.62
C TRP A 369 -15.67 19.32 -6.30
N ALA A 370 -15.31 19.31 -5.01
CA ALA A 370 -14.05 19.85 -4.54
C ALA A 370 -12.86 19.08 -5.15
N SER A 371 -11.80 19.80 -5.50
CA SER A 371 -10.53 19.20 -5.92
C SER A 371 -9.98 18.28 -4.82
N SER A 372 -9.34 17.19 -5.23
CA SER A 372 -8.65 16.27 -4.30
C SER A 372 -7.43 16.88 -3.59
N GLY A 373 -6.98 18.07 -4.01
CA GLY A 373 -5.86 18.78 -3.41
C GLY A 373 -4.48 18.35 -3.89
N PHE A 374 -4.39 17.40 -4.84
CA PHE A 374 -3.15 17.19 -5.60
C PHE A 374 -3.00 18.27 -6.68
N ARG A 375 -1.76 18.58 -7.07
CA ARG A 375 -1.50 19.62 -8.07
C ARG A 375 -1.48 19.06 -9.48
N GLU A 376 -1.96 19.89 -10.41
CA GLU A 376 -1.79 19.69 -11.84
C GLU A 376 -0.31 19.66 -12.23
N PHE A 377 -0.03 19.01 -13.35
CA PHE A 377 1.33 18.79 -13.84
C PHE A 377 1.48 19.26 -15.27
N GLU A 378 2.63 19.85 -15.56
CA GLU A 378 3.03 20.23 -16.89
C GLU A 378 4.51 19.88 -17.08
N HIS A 379 4.83 19.29 -18.23
CA HIS A 379 6.19 18.92 -18.58
C HIS A 379 6.40 18.94 -20.08
N VAL A 380 7.36 19.73 -20.55
CA VAL A 380 7.77 19.77 -21.96
C VAL A 380 9.07 19.01 -22.12
N ALA A 381 9.12 18.09 -23.07
CA ALA A 381 10.33 17.36 -23.42
C ALA A 381 10.39 17.05 -24.92
N LEU A 382 11.62 17.01 -25.45
CA LEU A 382 11.87 16.51 -26.80
C LEU A 382 11.65 14.99 -26.82
N ASP A 383 10.66 14.53 -27.58
CA ASP A 383 10.45 13.11 -27.83
C ASP A 383 11.49 12.61 -28.85
N PRO A 384 12.39 11.68 -28.48
CA PRO A 384 13.47 11.25 -29.38
C PRO A 384 12.99 10.51 -30.64
N ARG A 385 11.81 9.89 -30.58
CA ARG A 385 11.26 9.09 -31.68
C ARG A 385 10.51 9.98 -32.66
N LEU A 386 9.68 10.88 -32.16
CA LEU A 386 8.94 11.84 -32.97
C LEU A 386 9.86 12.98 -33.43
N LYS A 387 10.97 13.22 -32.73
CA LYS A 387 11.88 14.37 -32.90
C LYS A 387 11.13 15.70 -32.79
N ARG A 388 10.22 15.77 -31.81
CA ARG A 388 9.35 16.91 -31.58
C ARG A 388 9.21 17.23 -30.10
N ASN A 389 9.02 18.48 -29.76
CA ASN A 389 8.72 18.93 -28.40
C ASN A 389 7.28 18.58 -28.06
N ILE A 390 7.11 17.66 -27.11
CA ILE A 390 5.79 17.26 -26.62
C ILE A 390 5.57 17.90 -25.25
N GLN A 391 4.51 18.69 -25.14
CA GLN A 391 3.99 19.17 -23.87
C GLN A 391 3.04 18.12 -23.30
N TRP A 392 3.33 17.67 -22.09
CA TRP A 392 2.49 16.76 -21.33
C TRP A 392 1.80 17.51 -20.22
N THR A 393 0.50 17.30 -20.07
CA THR A 393 -0.26 17.85 -18.95
C THR A 393 -1.04 16.78 -18.21
N VAL A 394 -1.27 17.01 -16.91
CA VAL A 394 -2.13 16.18 -16.06
C VAL A 394 -3.09 17.08 -15.31
N HIS A 395 -4.39 16.94 -15.60
CA HIS A 395 -5.44 17.79 -15.04
C HIS A 395 -6.51 16.95 -14.33
N GLU A 396 -7.02 17.46 -13.22
CA GLU A 396 -8.10 16.82 -12.48
C GLU A 396 -9.43 17.06 -13.20
N LEU A 397 -10.26 16.01 -13.27
CA LEU A 397 -11.62 16.10 -13.79
C LEU A 397 -12.55 16.29 -12.59
N ILE A 398 -12.96 17.53 -12.36
CA ILE A 398 -13.72 17.99 -11.17
C ILE A 398 -15.22 18.13 -11.42
N THR A 399 -15.68 17.83 -12.63
CA THR A 399 -17.11 17.86 -12.97
C THR A 399 -17.58 16.57 -13.65
N SER A 400 -18.88 16.28 -13.51
CA SER A 400 -19.53 15.17 -14.21
C SER A 400 -19.26 15.28 -15.72
N GLN A 401 -19.48 16.46 -16.29
CA GLN A 401 -19.30 16.74 -17.71
C GLN A 401 -17.87 16.48 -18.20
N GLN A 402 -16.85 16.83 -17.41
CA GLN A 402 -15.45 16.52 -17.71
C GLN A 402 -15.17 15.01 -17.69
N LEU A 403 -15.74 14.26 -16.75
CA LEU A 403 -15.61 12.78 -16.73
C LEU A 403 -16.28 12.13 -17.94
N TYR A 404 -17.48 12.59 -18.32
CA TYR A 404 -18.16 12.07 -19.51
C TYR A 404 -17.41 12.44 -20.79
N ALA A 405 -16.92 13.68 -20.91
CA ALA A 405 -16.08 14.10 -22.04
C ALA A 405 -14.79 13.28 -22.14
N GLU A 406 -14.10 13.04 -21.02
CA GLU A 406 -12.93 12.18 -20.98
C GLU A 406 -13.29 10.75 -21.39
N GLY A 407 -14.35 10.18 -20.81
CA GLY A 407 -14.81 8.84 -21.13
C GLY A 407 -15.17 8.67 -22.60
N ARG A 408 -15.70 9.73 -23.24
CA ARG A 408 -15.95 9.81 -24.69
C ARG A 408 -14.69 9.72 -25.50
N ILE A 409 -13.75 10.63 -25.25
CA ILE A 409 -12.48 10.71 -25.99
C ILE A 409 -11.67 9.43 -25.79
N MET A 410 -11.77 8.84 -24.60
CA MET A 410 -11.02 7.65 -24.19
C MET A 410 -11.75 6.33 -24.44
N HIS A 411 -13.01 6.36 -24.88
CA HIS A 411 -13.85 5.18 -25.10
C HIS A 411 -13.84 4.19 -23.91
N HIS A 412 -14.00 4.71 -22.69
CA HIS A 412 -14.13 3.91 -21.46
C HIS A 412 -14.92 4.65 -20.36
N CYS A 413 -15.35 3.94 -19.32
CA CYS A 413 -16.33 4.43 -18.34
C CYS A 413 -15.79 5.34 -17.23
N ALA A 414 -15.15 6.45 -17.59
CA ALA A 414 -14.74 7.46 -16.62
C ALA A 414 -15.94 8.06 -15.84
N GLY A 415 -17.10 8.23 -16.50
CA GLY A 415 -18.33 8.74 -15.88
C GLY A 415 -18.87 7.91 -14.71
N SER A 416 -18.58 6.59 -14.68
CA SER A 416 -19.02 5.71 -13.58
C SER A 416 -18.39 6.05 -12.21
N TYR A 417 -17.37 6.90 -12.20
CA TYR A 417 -16.69 7.37 -10.99
C TYR A 417 -17.30 8.63 -10.37
N ALA A 418 -18.24 9.31 -11.04
CA ALA A 418 -18.80 10.60 -10.61
C ALA A 418 -19.21 10.62 -9.13
N LYS A 419 -20.04 9.67 -8.68
CA LYS A 419 -20.46 9.60 -7.26
C LYS A 419 -19.28 9.47 -6.28
N ARG A 420 -18.25 8.68 -6.62
CA ARG A 420 -17.05 8.49 -5.75
C ARG A 420 -16.12 9.69 -5.79
N CYS A 421 -16.09 10.43 -6.90
CA CYS A 421 -15.39 11.71 -6.99
C CYS A 421 -16.11 12.79 -6.19
N ALA A 422 -17.43 12.89 -6.30
CA ALA A 422 -18.25 13.80 -5.51
C ALA A 422 -18.14 13.54 -3.99
N ALA A 423 -18.04 12.28 -3.58
CA ALA A 423 -17.80 11.90 -2.19
C ALA A 423 -16.35 12.14 -1.71
N GLY A 424 -15.44 12.56 -2.58
CA GLY A 424 -14.03 12.78 -2.26
C GLY A 424 -13.22 11.49 -2.03
N GLU A 425 -13.79 10.31 -2.30
CA GLU A 425 -13.08 9.03 -2.18
C GLU A 425 -12.03 8.85 -3.28
N ARG A 426 -12.36 9.34 -4.47
CA ARG A 426 -11.59 9.19 -5.70
C ARG A 426 -11.36 10.55 -6.35
N SER A 427 -10.30 10.64 -7.14
CA SER A 427 -10.13 11.68 -8.14
C SER A 427 -9.73 11.03 -9.46
N LEU A 428 -10.24 11.58 -10.56
CA LEU A 428 -9.91 11.15 -11.90
C LEU A 428 -9.13 12.26 -12.58
N TRP A 429 -8.08 11.85 -13.30
CA TRP A 429 -7.13 12.76 -13.92
C TRP A 429 -6.97 12.39 -15.39
N SER A 430 -6.90 13.40 -16.25
CA SER A 430 -6.61 13.26 -17.67
C SER A 430 -5.14 13.61 -17.93
N LEU A 431 -4.38 12.66 -18.45
CA LEU A 431 -3.02 12.87 -18.93
C LEU A 431 -3.06 13.06 -20.44
N ARG A 432 -2.60 14.23 -20.89
CA ARG A 432 -2.70 14.68 -22.28
C ARG A 432 -1.32 15.02 -22.85
N ALA A 433 -1.21 14.97 -24.17
CA ALA A 433 -0.01 15.30 -24.92
C ALA A 433 -0.35 16.28 -26.05
N LEU A 434 0.45 17.34 -26.19
CA LEU A 434 0.35 18.31 -27.27
C LEU A 434 1.71 18.39 -27.99
N ASP A 435 1.70 18.29 -29.31
CA ASP A 435 2.88 18.46 -30.16
C ASP A 435 3.10 19.95 -30.42
N LEU A 436 4.11 20.56 -29.78
CA LEU A 436 4.38 22.00 -29.90
C LEU A 436 5.03 22.36 -31.23
N ASP A 437 5.65 21.39 -31.91
CA ASP A 437 6.33 21.61 -33.19
C ASP A 437 5.38 21.36 -34.39
N ALA A 438 4.13 20.96 -34.14
CA ALA A 438 3.10 20.93 -35.16
C ALA A 438 2.66 22.35 -35.54
N ALA A 439 2.33 22.56 -36.82
CA ALA A 439 1.71 23.81 -37.27
C ALA A 439 0.44 24.07 -36.46
N GLU A 440 0.14 25.34 -36.12
CA GLU A 440 -0.97 25.70 -35.24
C GLU A 440 -2.31 25.07 -35.67
N GLU A 441 -2.61 25.05 -36.97
CA GLU A 441 -3.80 24.41 -37.56
C GLU A 441 -3.88 22.89 -37.35
N ASN A 442 -2.76 22.25 -37.01
CA ASN A 442 -2.61 20.80 -36.79
C ASN A 442 -2.25 20.45 -35.34
N GLN A 443 -2.20 21.44 -34.42
CA GLN A 443 -1.97 21.20 -33.00
C GLN A 443 -3.22 20.57 -32.38
N VAL A 444 -3.18 19.27 -32.15
CA VAL A 444 -4.26 18.51 -31.50
C VAL A 444 -3.76 18.04 -30.14
N GLN A 445 -4.51 18.38 -29.08
CA GLN A 445 -4.27 17.84 -27.75
C GLN A 445 -4.80 16.40 -27.70
N GLU A 446 -3.87 15.44 -27.65
CA GLU A 446 -4.17 14.02 -27.58
C GLU A 446 -4.40 13.61 -26.12
N HIS A 447 -5.56 13.03 -25.80
CA HIS A 447 -5.80 12.44 -24.48
C HIS A 447 -5.21 11.03 -24.44
N VAL A 448 -4.27 10.79 -23.52
CA VAL A 448 -3.40 9.60 -23.54
C VAL A 448 -3.79 8.58 -22.48
N LEU A 449 -4.00 9.01 -21.24
CA LEU A 449 -4.42 8.16 -20.13
C LEU A 449 -5.45 8.86 -19.25
N THR A 450 -6.45 8.12 -18.82
CA THR A 450 -7.22 8.47 -17.63
C THR A 450 -6.64 7.73 -16.43
N ILE A 451 -6.47 8.44 -15.31
CA ILE A 451 -5.82 7.95 -14.10
C ILE A 451 -6.79 8.11 -12.93
N ALA A 452 -7.12 7.02 -12.24
CA ALA A 452 -7.95 7.03 -11.04
C ALA A 452 -7.07 6.93 -9.79
N VAL A 453 -7.17 7.93 -8.92
CA VAL A 453 -6.45 8.02 -7.64
C VAL A 453 -7.40 7.74 -6.50
N ASN A 454 -6.94 6.96 -5.52
CA ASN A 454 -7.58 6.87 -4.21
C ASN A 454 -7.03 8.00 -3.32
N ASN A 455 -7.87 8.98 -3.00
CA ASN A 455 -7.45 10.21 -2.32
C ASN A 455 -6.88 9.92 -0.92
N LYS A 456 -7.56 9.05 -0.17
CA LYS A 456 -7.14 8.66 1.19
C LYS A 456 -5.82 7.90 1.21
N LYS A 457 -5.62 6.98 0.26
CA LYS A 457 -4.38 6.18 0.18
C LYS A 457 -3.23 6.94 -0.49
N LYS A 458 -3.50 8.05 -1.18
CA LYS A 458 -2.53 8.72 -2.08
C LYS A 458 -1.91 7.69 -3.04
N ALA A 459 -2.77 6.94 -3.72
CA ALA A 459 -2.36 5.83 -4.57
C ALA A 459 -3.10 5.84 -5.91
N VAL A 460 -2.38 5.72 -7.02
CA VAL A 460 -2.96 5.47 -8.33
C VAL A 460 -3.45 4.02 -8.35
N GLU A 461 -4.76 3.81 -8.39
CA GLU A 461 -5.32 2.45 -8.38
C GLU A 461 -5.60 1.91 -9.77
N GLN A 462 -5.94 2.79 -10.72
CA GLN A 462 -6.16 2.40 -12.11
C GLN A 462 -5.63 3.46 -13.07
N ASN A 463 -5.19 3.00 -14.24
CA ASN A 463 -4.97 3.84 -15.40
C ASN A 463 -5.34 3.07 -16.66
N ALA A 464 -5.87 3.78 -17.66
CA ALA A 464 -6.30 3.22 -18.92
C ALA A 464 -6.15 4.24 -20.04
N GLY A 465 -5.66 3.77 -21.19
CA GLY A 465 -5.69 4.53 -22.44
C GLY A 465 -6.98 4.26 -23.21
N LYS A 466 -7.08 4.81 -24.42
CA LYS A 466 -8.22 4.66 -25.33
C LYS A 466 -8.64 3.21 -25.43
N PHE A 467 -9.94 2.95 -25.33
CA PHE A 467 -10.53 1.60 -25.35
C PHE A 467 -9.96 0.64 -24.30
N ASN A 468 -9.64 1.14 -23.11
CA ASN A 468 -9.03 0.41 -22.00
C ASN A 468 -7.64 -0.18 -22.30
N LEU A 469 -6.92 0.37 -23.29
CA LEU A 469 -5.57 -0.07 -23.62
C LEU A 469 -4.61 0.19 -22.46
N LYS A 470 -3.78 -0.81 -22.14
CA LYS A 470 -2.71 -0.65 -21.14
C LYS A 470 -1.41 -0.19 -21.82
N PRO A 471 -0.60 0.68 -21.18
CA PRO A 471 0.67 1.17 -21.73
C PRO A 471 1.62 0.10 -22.27
N PHE A 472 1.63 -1.09 -21.66
CA PHE A 472 2.46 -2.24 -22.05
C PHE A 472 1.66 -3.43 -22.60
N GLY A 473 0.43 -3.21 -23.08
CA GLY A 473 -0.39 -4.26 -23.70
C GLY A 473 0.27 -4.89 -24.93
N LYS A 474 0.11 -6.21 -25.13
CA LYS A 474 0.70 -6.91 -26.29
C LYS A 474 0.12 -6.38 -27.61
N LYS A 475 0.99 -6.23 -28.62
CA LYS A 475 0.70 -5.75 -30.01
C LYS A 475 -0.54 -6.37 -30.69
N HIS A 476 -0.96 -7.57 -30.31
CA HIS A 476 -2.09 -8.25 -30.95
C HIS A 476 -3.45 -7.55 -30.77
N LEU A 477 -3.54 -6.57 -29.86
CA LEU A 477 -4.73 -5.74 -29.66
C LEU A 477 -4.90 -4.59 -30.65
N ALA A 478 -3.82 -4.17 -31.32
CA ALA A 478 -3.87 -3.04 -32.26
C ALA A 478 -4.51 -3.40 -33.61
N ARG A 479 -4.68 -4.70 -33.92
CA ARG A 479 -5.04 -5.13 -35.28
C ARG A 479 -6.51 -4.95 -35.67
N ARG A 480 -7.35 -4.30 -34.85
CA ARG A 480 -8.76 -4.02 -35.18
C ARG A 480 -9.34 -2.69 -34.68
N ARG A 481 -8.54 -1.74 -34.16
CA ARG A 481 -9.09 -0.46 -33.65
C ARG A 481 -8.40 0.76 -34.26
N GLN A 482 -9.19 1.81 -34.51
CA GLN A 482 -8.88 3.08 -35.21
C GLN A 482 -7.87 3.98 -34.46
N THR A 483 -6.86 3.42 -33.76
CA THR A 483 -5.86 4.22 -33.03
C THR A 483 -4.56 4.30 -33.81
N GLY A 484 -4.11 5.52 -34.13
CA GLY A 484 -2.90 5.78 -34.91
C GLY A 484 -1.59 5.37 -34.23
N ASN A 485 -0.53 5.19 -35.03
CA ASN A 485 0.80 4.82 -34.52
C ASN A 485 1.40 5.85 -33.54
N VAL A 486 1.07 7.13 -33.71
CA VAL A 486 1.52 8.22 -32.82
C VAL A 486 0.90 8.07 -31.43
N TYR A 487 -0.42 7.85 -31.35
CA TYR A 487 -1.11 7.60 -30.07
C TYR A 487 -0.49 6.41 -29.32
N LEU A 488 -0.24 5.29 -30.00
CA LEU A 488 0.37 4.11 -29.38
C LEU A 488 1.79 4.36 -28.89
N HIS A 489 2.51 5.32 -29.48
CA HIS A 489 3.81 5.76 -28.99
C HIS A 489 3.65 6.60 -27.73
N LEU A 490 2.81 7.62 -27.77
CA LEU A 490 2.50 8.47 -26.60
C LEU A 490 2.00 7.64 -25.41
N LEU A 491 1.14 6.65 -25.64
CA LEU A 491 0.65 5.74 -24.62
C LEU A 491 1.76 4.91 -23.95
N ARG A 492 2.86 4.62 -24.66
CA ARG A 492 4.03 3.91 -24.10
C ARG A 492 4.94 4.83 -23.29
N GLU A 493 4.98 6.11 -23.62
CA GLU A 493 5.74 7.12 -22.88
C GLU A 493 5.00 7.61 -21.63
N ALA A 494 3.66 7.55 -21.64
CA ALA A 494 2.81 8.03 -20.56
C ALA A 494 3.17 7.50 -19.15
N PRO A 495 3.60 6.24 -18.92
CA PRO A 495 4.06 5.77 -17.62
C PRO A 495 5.24 6.56 -17.04
N THR A 496 6.13 7.08 -17.87
CA THR A 496 7.27 7.90 -17.45
C THR A 496 6.77 9.24 -16.92
N ILE A 497 5.89 9.90 -17.68
CA ILE A 497 5.27 11.18 -17.31
C ILE A 497 4.42 11.04 -16.06
N MET A 498 3.58 10.00 -16.00
CA MET A 498 2.77 9.69 -14.82
C MET A 498 3.64 9.48 -13.60
N ARG A 499 4.80 8.82 -13.72
CA ARG A 499 5.74 8.63 -12.59
C ARG A 499 6.34 9.95 -12.11
N LEU A 500 6.67 10.88 -13.01
CA LEU A 500 7.16 12.22 -12.64
C LEU A 500 6.11 12.97 -11.80
N TRP A 501 4.86 12.98 -12.27
CA TRP A 501 3.76 13.58 -11.53
C TRP A 501 3.52 12.89 -10.17
N MET A 502 3.46 11.56 -10.16
CA MET A 502 3.28 10.79 -8.92
C MET A 502 4.37 11.07 -7.90
N ASN A 503 5.64 11.16 -8.32
CA ASN A 503 6.75 11.48 -7.43
C ASN A 503 6.62 12.90 -6.83
N ARG A 504 6.16 13.88 -7.63
CA ARG A 504 5.93 15.26 -7.17
C ARG A 504 4.86 15.34 -6.09
N GLU A 505 3.77 14.59 -6.26
CA GLU A 505 2.61 14.62 -5.37
C GLU A 505 2.68 13.58 -4.23
N GLY A 506 3.75 12.77 -4.18
CA GLY A 506 3.91 11.71 -3.18
C GLY A 506 2.92 10.56 -3.36
N LEU A 507 2.45 10.33 -4.59
CA LEU A 507 1.54 9.25 -4.94
C LEU A 507 2.29 7.92 -5.09
N SER A 508 1.62 6.84 -4.71
CA SER A 508 2.11 5.48 -4.83
C SER A 508 1.43 4.71 -5.98
N HIS A 509 2.08 3.69 -6.51
CA HIS A 509 1.41 2.71 -7.38
C HIS A 509 0.61 1.75 -6.50
N GLY A 510 -0.71 1.73 -6.71
CA GLY A 510 -1.61 0.75 -6.15
C GLY A 510 -1.37 -0.64 -6.72
#